data_AF-A0A7G9WED2-F1
#
_entry.id   AF-A0A7G9WED2-F1
#
_cell.length_a   1.000
_cell.length_b   1.000
_cell.length_c   1.000
_cell.angle_alpha   90.00
_cell.angle_beta   90.00
_cell.angle_gamma   90.00
#
_symmetry.space_group_name_H-M   'P 1'
#
loop_
_entity.id
_entity.type
_entity.pdbx_description
1 polymer ?
#
loop_
_entity_poly.entity_id
_entity_poly.type
_entity_poly.pdbx_seq_one_letter_code
_entity_poly.pdbx_strand_id
1 'polypeptide(L)'
;MTGTDIHIRRLNPSLIKALDEKATKLKRNRNDLIIGIIENAVSHDLFTATEEKYQALSNQYMQAFEQVVENNTQVLRCNTEAYLQIRKLLDGVFENDDTEMEEENAAR
;
A
#
# COMPACT_ATOMS: atom_id res chain seq x y z
N MET A 1 -33.39 -17.75 -12.23
CA MET A 1 -32.19 -16.94 -11.90
C MET A 1 -31.98 -17.04 -10.41
N THR A 2 -30.91 -17.69 -9.97
CA THR A 2 -30.54 -17.72 -8.54
C THR A 2 -29.95 -16.36 -8.19
N GLY A 3 -30.72 -15.52 -7.50
CA GLY A 3 -30.19 -14.27 -6.96
C GLY A 3 -29.14 -14.60 -5.90
N THR A 4 -27.98 -13.95 -5.98
CA THR A 4 -26.98 -14.03 -4.91
C THR A 4 -27.46 -13.20 -3.74
N ASP A 5 -27.83 -13.84 -2.64
CA ASP A 5 -28.25 -13.14 -1.43
C ASP A 5 -27.03 -12.49 -0.75
N ILE A 6 -27.09 -11.16 -0.60
CA ILE A 6 -26.02 -10.38 0.04
C ILE A 6 -26.50 -9.94 1.42
N HIS A 7 -25.71 -10.22 2.45
CA HIS A 7 -25.99 -9.81 3.82
C HIS A 7 -25.10 -8.64 4.23
N ILE A 8 -25.67 -7.43 4.22
CA ILE A 8 -24.97 -6.23 4.67
C ILE A 8 -25.06 -6.15 6.21
N ARG A 9 -23.93 -6.38 6.89
CA ARG A 9 -23.84 -6.40 8.35
C ARG A 9 -23.19 -5.12 8.88
N ARG A 10 -23.38 -4.85 10.18
CA ARG A 10 -22.75 -3.73 10.92
C ARG A 10 -23.08 -2.33 10.38
N LEU A 11 -24.28 -2.14 9.83
CA LEU A 11 -24.77 -0.81 9.52
C LEU A 11 -24.93 0.00 10.81
N ASN A 12 -24.53 1.27 10.77
CA ASN A 12 -24.67 2.18 11.89
C ASN A 12 -26.17 2.29 12.30
N PRO A 13 -26.54 2.20 13.59
CA PRO A 13 -27.93 2.31 14.04
C PRO A 13 -28.64 3.59 13.55
N SER A 14 -27.92 4.72 13.49
CA SER A 14 -28.46 5.99 12.98
C SER A 14 -28.79 5.91 11.49
N LEU A 15 -27.99 5.17 10.72
CA LEU A 15 -28.24 4.93 9.30
C LEU A 15 -29.44 3.99 9.09
N ILE A 16 -29.58 2.97 9.94
CA ILE A 16 -30.76 2.08 9.91
C ILE A 16 -32.04 2.90 10.16
N LYS A 17 -32.04 3.76 11.17
CA LYS A 17 -33.18 4.64 11.47
C LYS A 17 -33.51 5.58 10.29
N ALA A 18 -32.50 6.18 9.66
CA ALA A 18 -32.69 7.03 8.49
C ALA A 18 -33.27 6.26 7.29
N LEU A 19 -32.81 5.02 7.06
CA LEU A 19 -33.35 4.14 6.02
C LEU A 19 -34.82 3.79 6.29
N ASP A 20 -35.19 3.53 7.54
CA ASP A 20 -36.58 3.24 7.93
C ASP A 20 -37.52 4.42 7.74
N GLU A 21 -37.11 5.60 8.19
CA GLU A 21 -37.90 6.82 8.02
C GLU A 21 -38.11 7.11 6.52
N LYS A 22 -37.07 6.93 5.71
CA LYS A 22 -37.13 7.16 4.27
C LYS A 22 -37.96 6.10 3.54
N ALA A 23 -37.84 4.83 3.94
CA ALA A 23 -38.65 3.74 3.42
C ALA A 23 -40.15 3.96 3.72
N THR A 24 -40.46 4.39 4.95
CA THR A 24 -41.82 4.73 5.39
C THR A 24 -42.39 5.89 4.57
N LYS A 25 -41.64 6.98 4.41
CA LYS A 25 -42.07 8.14 3.59
C LYS A 25 -42.36 7.76 2.14
N LEU A 26 -41.56 6.86 1.58
CA LEU A 26 -41.68 6.42 0.19
C LEU A 26 -42.65 5.23 0.00
N LYS A 27 -43.26 4.72 1.09
CA LYS A 27 -44.09 3.50 1.09
C LYS A 27 -43.38 2.32 0.41
N ARG A 28 -42.09 2.14 0.67
CA ARG A 28 -41.26 1.06 0.14
C ARG A 28 -40.72 0.19 1.27
N ASN A 29 -40.40 -1.07 0.97
CA ASN A 29 -39.61 -1.88 1.88
C ASN A 29 -38.19 -1.30 1.99
N ARG A 30 -37.57 -1.41 3.17
CA ARG A 30 -36.17 -1.03 3.39
C ARG A 30 -35.22 -1.71 2.40
N ASN A 31 -35.44 -2.99 2.08
CA ASN A 31 -34.61 -3.71 1.12
C ASN A 31 -34.75 -3.14 -0.30
N ASP A 32 -35.98 -2.88 -0.76
CA ASP A 32 -36.23 -2.26 -2.07
C ASP A 32 -35.61 -0.86 -2.17
N LEU A 33 -35.63 -0.11 -1.07
CA LEU A 33 -34.96 1.19 -0.99
C LEU A 33 -33.44 1.05 -1.09
N ILE A 34 -32.84 0.09 -0.37
CA ILE A 34 -31.40 -0.17 -0.42
C ILE A 34 -30.98 -0.59 -1.84
N ILE A 35 -31.73 -1.49 -2.47
CA ILE A 35 -31.50 -1.92 -3.86
C ILE A 35 -31.55 -0.71 -4.79
N GLY A 36 -32.61 0.10 -4.73
CA GLY A 36 -32.72 1.29 -5.59
C GLY A 36 -31.65 2.34 -5.34
N ILE A 37 -31.15 2.49 -4.11
CA ILE A 37 -30.01 3.36 -3.81
C ILE A 37 -28.74 2.82 -4.46
N ILE A 38 -28.47 1.52 -4.34
CA ILE A 38 -27.29 0.88 -4.92
C ILE A 38 -27.34 0.92 -6.45
N GLU A 39 -28.48 0.58 -7.05
CA GLU A 39 -28.68 0.63 -8.50
C GLU A 39 -28.48 2.05 -9.05
N ASN A 40 -29.01 3.05 -8.36
CA ASN A 40 -28.83 4.44 -8.74
C ASN A 40 -27.38 4.91 -8.55
N ALA A 41 -26.73 4.54 -7.44
CA ALA A 41 -25.32 4.85 -7.21
C ALA A 41 -24.42 4.21 -8.27
N VAL A 42 -24.63 2.94 -8.60
CA VAL A 42 -23.87 2.25 -9.66
C VAL A 42 -24.15 2.89 -11.02
N SER A 43 -25.41 3.17 -11.34
CA SER A 43 -25.79 3.76 -12.63
C SER A 43 -25.33 5.21 -12.78
N HIS A 44 -25.28 6.00 -11.71
CA HIS A 44 -24.79 7.37 -11.72
C HIS A 44 -23.27 7.46 -11.56
N ASP A 45 -22.61 6.63 -10.74
CA ASP A 45 -21.14 6.62 -10.61
C ASP A 45 -20.48 6.06 -11.87
N LEU A 46 -21.06 5.05 -12.53
CA LEU A 46 -20.60 4.59 -13.85
C LEU A 46 -20.79 5.65 -14.94
N PHE A 47 -21.74 6.58 -14.78
CA PHE A 47 -21.96 7.69 -15.73
C PHE A 47 -21.22 8.99 -15.37
N THR A 48 -20.89 9.24 -14.09
CA THR A 48 -20.22 10.47 -13.63
C THR A 48 -18.72 10.31 -13.37
N ALA A 49 -18.22 9.06 -13.34
CA ALA A 49 -16.82 8.77 -13.58
C ALA A 49 -16.57 8.80 -15.09
N THR A 50 -16.43 10.02 -15.63
CA THR A 50 -15.87 10.20 -16.97
C THR A 50 -14.52 9.47 -17.05
N GLU A 51 -14.19 8.93 -18.21
CA GLU A 51 -12.91 8.28 -18.51
C GLU A 51 -11.71 9.11 -17.98
N GLU A 52 -11.80 10.44 -18.07
CA GLU A 52 -10.86 11.41 -17.49
C GLU A 52 -10.64 11.30 -15.98
N LYS A 53 -11.68 11.03 -15.18
CA LYS A 53 -11.52 10.85 -13.72
C LYS A 53 -10.85 9.52 -13.39
N TYR A 54 -11.17 8.46 -14.13
CA TYR A 54 -10.48 7.18 -13.99
C TYR A 54 -9.01 7.30 -14.39
N GLN A 55 -8.73 8.05 -15.46
CA GLN A 55 -7.38 8.29 -15.95
C GLN A 55 -6.59 9.20 -15.00
N ALA A 56 -7.22 10.23 -14.43
CA ALA A 56 -6.62 11.09 -13.41
C ALA A 56 -6.29 10.31 -12.13
N LEU A 57 -7.20 9.45 -11.66
CA LEU A 57 -6.97 8.60 -10.50
C LEU A 57 -5.86 7.57 -10.76
N SER A 58 -5.86 6.95 -11.95
CA SER A 58 -4.79 6.04 -12.39
C SER A 58 -3.43 6.73 -12.43
N ASN A 59 -3.37 7.96 -12.96
CA ASN A 59 -2.13 8.75 -13.03
C ASN A 59 -1.63 9.11 -11.62
N GLN A 60 -2.53 9.48 -10.70
CA GLN A 60 -2.16 9.75 -9.31
C GLN A 60 -1.59 8.53 -8.60
N TYR A 61 -2.19 7.35 -8.79
CA TYR A 61 -1.65 6.11 -8.22
C TYR A 61 -0.30 5.73 -8.82
N MET A 62 -0.10 5.94 -10.13
CA MET A 62 1.18 5.67 -10.79
C MET A 62 2.30 6.57 -10.24
N GLN A 63 2.05 7.87 -10.10
CA GLN A 63 3.02 8.81 -9.53
C GLN A 63 3.38 8.48 -8.07
N ALA A 64 2.39 8.11 -7.26
CA ALA A 64 2.63 7.69 -5.88
C ALA A 64 3.49 6.42 -5.81
N PHE A 65 3.26 5.47 -6.72
CA PHE A 65 4.06 4.25 -6.82
C PHE A 65 5.51 4.53 -7.24
N GLU A 66 5.71 5.36 -8.27
CA GLU A 66 7.04 5.78 -8.73
C GLU A 66 7.86 6.41 -7.60
N GLN A 67 7.24 7.31 -6.82
CA GLN A 67 7.92 7.97 -5.69
C GLN A 67 8.34 6.97 -4.60
N VAL A 68 7.51 5.97 -4.30
CA VAL A 68 7.85 4.93 -3.32
C VAL A 68 9.01 4.07 -3.81
N VAL A 69 9.01 3.70 -5.11
CA VAL A 69 10.09 2.93 -5.72
C VAL A 69 11.40 3.72 -5.71
N GLU A 70 11.37 5.01 -6.06
CA GLU A 70 12.54 5.88 -6.05
C GLU A 70 13.13 6.02 -4.64
N ASN A 71 12.29 6.33 -3.64
CA ASN A 71 12.70 6.47 -2.24
C ASN A 71 13.33 5.17 -1.72
N ASN A 72 12.69 4.02 -1.97
CA ASN A 72 13.21 2.72 -1.53
C ASN A 72 14.53 2.36 -2.23
N THR A 73 14.65 2.68 -3.51
CA THR A 73 15.89 2.46 -4.27
C THR A 73 17.03 3.31 -3.70
N GLN A 74 16.75 4.56 -3.35
CA GLN A 74 17.76 5.45 -2.76
C GLN A 74 18.20 5.00 -1.37
N VAL A 75 17.26 4.57 -0.52
CA VAL A 75 17.58 3.99 0.80
C VAL A 75 18.45 2.73 0.64
N LEU A 76 18.12 1.83 -0.28
CA LEU A 76 18.93 0.64 -0.56
C LEU A 76 20.34 1.00 -1.03
N ARG A 77 20.49 2.02 -1.88
CA ARG A 77 21.81 2.51 -2.31
C ARG A 77 22.62 3.07 -1.14
N CYS A 78 22.03 3.94 -0.32
CA CYS A 78 22.70 4.48 0.86
C CYS A 78 23.11 3.38 1.84
N ASN A 79 22.26 2.39 2.08
CA ASN A 79 22.58 1.26 2.95
C ASN A 79 23.70 0.39 2.36
N THR A 80 23.69 0.16 1.04
CA THR A 80 24.74 -0.61 0.36
C THR A 80 26.07 0.14 0.41
N GLU A 81 26.07 1.45 0.20
CA GLU A 81 27.26 2.27 0.28
C GLU A 81 27.81 2.34 1.71
N ALA A 82 26.95 2.51 2.71
CA ALA A 82 27.33 2.45 4.12
C ALA A 82 27.92 1.07 4.47
N TYR A 83 27.29 -0.03 4.02
CA TYR A 83 27.82 -1.38 4.20
C TYR A 83 29.21 -1.56 3.58
N LEU A 84 29.41 -1.06 2.35
CA LEU A 84 30.72 -1.13 1.69
C LEU A 84 31.78 -0.28 2.39
N GLN A 85 31.42 0.91 2.90
CA GLN A 85 32.33 1.75 3.68
C GLN A 85 32.71 1.10 5.01
N ILE A 86 31.73 0.53 5.73
CA ILE A 86 31.98 -0.24 6.96
C ILE A 86 32.90 -1.42 6.68
N ARG A 87 32.65 -2.18 5.60
CA ARG A 87 33.50 -3.31 5.20
C ARG A 87 34.94 -2.86 4.90
N LYS A 88 35.14 -1.78 4.15
CA LYS A 88 36.48 -1.23 3.88
C LYS A 88 37.21 -0.78 5.16
N LEU A 89 36.48 -0.21 6.11
CA LEU A 89 37.04 0.16 7.41
C LEU A 89 37.43 -1.08 8.21
N LEU A 90 36.60 -2.12 8.23
CA LEU A 90 36.94 -3.39 8.88
C LEU A 90 38.16 -4.04 8.20
N ASP A 91 38.18 -4.13 6.87
CA ASP A 91 39.29 -4.70 6.11
C ASP A 91 40.61 -3.93 6.38
N GLY A 92 40.56 -2.59 6.52
CA GLY A 92 41.74 -1.78 6.84
C GLY A 92 42.12 -1.70 8.33
N VAL A 93 41.25 -2.13 9.26
CA VAL A 93 41.50 -2.07 10.71
C VAL A 93 42.05 -3.40 11.26
N PHE A 94 41.89 -4.51 10.53
CA PHE A 94 42.38 -5.83 10.95
C PHE A 94 43.60 -6.35 10.16
N GLU A 95 44.20 -5.56 9.27
CA GLU A 95 45.42 -5.94 8.52
C GLU A 95 46.75 -5.59 9.24
N ASN A 96 46.75 -5.43 10.56
CA ASN A 96 47.98 -5.30 11.35
C ASN A 96 47.93 -6.25 12.55
N ASP A 97 48.19 -7.53 12.32
CA ASP A 97 49.03 -8.34 13.19
C ASP A 97 49.29 -9.68 12.49
N ASP A 98 50.56 -10.10 12.48
CA ASP A 98 51.12 -11.37 11.98
C ASP A 98 51.71 -11.37 10.56
N THR A 99 52.86 -10.71 10.40
CA THR A 99 54.01 -11.43 9.82
C THR A 99 55.12 -11.44 10.86
N GLU A 100 55.28 -12.62 11.45
CA GLU A 100 56.13 -12.96 12.57
C GLU A 100 57.60 -12.55 12.36
N MET A 101 58.14 -11.95 13.40
CA MET A 101 59.55 -11.84 13.72
C MET A 101 60.08 -13.23 14.06
N GLU A 102 60.84 -13.85 13.16
CA GLU A 102 61.82 -14.88 13.50
C GLU A 102 62.77 -15.12 12.30
N GLU A 103 64.03 -14.70 12.44
CA GLU A 103 65.20 -15.50 12.04
C GLU A 103 66.48 -14.80 12.56
N GLU A 104 66.78 -15.00 13.85
CA GLU A 104 68.16 -14.96 14.33
C GLU A 104 68.43 -16.19 15.20
N ASN A 105 68.77 -17.32 14.54
CA ASN A 105 69.97 -18.12 14.85
C ASN A 105 69.96 -19.48 14.14
N ALA A 106 70.70 -19.58 13.04
CA ALA A 106 71.27 -20.86 12.58
C ALA A 106 72.53 -20.65 11.71
N ALA A 107 73.58 -20.06 12.27
CA ALA A 107 74.97 -20.13 11.78
C ALA A 107 75.87 -19.84 13.00
N ARG A 108 76.72 -20.71 13.56
CA ARG A 108 77.67 -21.64 12.94
C ARG A 108 78.35 -21.10 11.70
#